data_AF-A0A1I5RJ90-F1
#
_entry.id   AF-A0A1I5RJ90-F1
#
_cell.length_a   1.000
_cell.length_b   1.000
_cell.length_c   1.000
_cell.angle_alpha   90.00
_cell.angle_beta   90.00
_cell.angle_gamma   90.00
#
_symmetry.space_group_name_H-M   'P 1'
#
loop_
_entity.id
_entity.type
_entity.pdbx_description
1 polymer ?
#
loop_
_entity_poly.entity_id
_entity_poly.type
_entity_poly.pdbx_seq_one_letter_code
_entity_poly.pdbx_strand_id
1 'polypeptide(L)'
;MKAARMLSRLAVPGAGAFALAAALALPAFAAAPPKVPPRLAWLTDEGTVAVERTPQGTAVLPNATGAAGGLQTPLGSVWKLFVYSYLSVNATREPAYRCASAERRTDDEYCCDPGASIGREQALAQSCGPYFEPARIGLDAADWTRFWRDNDAPAWLQRLDAMRPDTRVPVSDLLAALRQVPAPARTAARQALQPVTVRDDEVLAALGGGPRLKTWSWREGTQHVGGAAGWLADGTPFWFGDAGTSRSALRAEASWMAAQWAAHGLAAPVPDAAAVSAQPCIAVDFFQRYPIASVQRAVAGNTAAAPAGPLRGRYRIAFQNGSQLAMEAVPAQVLRYGAEGPRIAARLPLEDYVARVVDREGDARETEAARALAVAARSYVLQNATETEGCRQIADDSRTQRVSPNPPSASARAAAAFTEGLVIDGQAVRYHSDQASPGVMSWQGAVAAGRQGQPFAAILRTAYPRGSLSPFRAEADCTPLPLAQQWLAERQRRWRRVLRAEAGFQPVDDTLRVCQLVMGVPHSDQRRLVIRVREWHSREGRVSLIHEYLHLAFRDHPHGQDEIFIERLAQQLADS
;
A
#
# COMPACT_ATOMS: atom_id res chain seq x y z
N MET A 1 -0.52 -6.53 90.57
CA MET A 1 -0.36 -7.32 91.79
C MET A 1 0.79 -8.30 91.60
N LYS A 2 1.75 -8.27 92.54
CA LYS A 2 2.68 -9.35 93.01
C LYS A 2 3.43 -10.17 91.94
N ALA A 3 4.72 -9.97 91.69
CA ALA A 3 5.92 -10.23 92.52
C ALA A 3 6.26 -11.72 92.72
N ALA A 4 7.49 -12.13 92.34
CA ALA A 4 8.45 -13.03 93.03
C ALA A 4 9.47 -13.61 92.01
N ARG A 5 10.77 -13.26 92.07
CA ARG A 5 11.88 -13.97 92.78
C ARG A 5 12.27 -15.30 92.08
N MET A 6 13.52 -15.70 91.88
CA MET A 6 14.75 -15.47 92.67
C MET A 6 16.00 -16.01 91.90
N LEU A 7 17.11 -15.25 91.97
CA LEU A 7 18.53 -15.62 92.26
C LEU A 7 19.13 -16.95 91.73
N SER A 8 20.32 -16.96 91.09
CA SER A 8 21.67 -16.89 91.74
C SER A 8 22.81 -16.77 90.68
N ARG A 9 23.75 -15.79 90.76
CA ARG A 9 25.19 -15.85 91.20
C ARG A 9 26.04 -16.91 90.46
N LEU A 10 27.22 -16.69 89.84
CA LEU A 10 28.46 -15.91 90.13
C LEU A 10 29.24 -15.59 88.81
N ALA A 11 29.78 -14.37 88.57
CA ALA A 11 31.17 -13.87 88.72
C ALA A 11 32.27 -14.53 87.82
N VAL A 12 32.65 -13.93 86.67
CA VAL A 12 33.90 -13.14 86.32
C VAL A 12 35.16 -14.02 86.00
N PRO A 13 36.17 -13.64 85.15
CA PRO A 13 36.27 -12.77 83.95
C PRO A 13 36.90 -13.50 82.73
N GLY A 14 36.99 -12.84 81.56
CA GLY A 14 37.89 -13.28 80.50
C GLY A 14 37.71 -12.52 79.19
N ALA A 15 38.33 -11.35 79.09
CA ALA A 15 38.40 -10.58 77.85
C ALA A 15 39.18 -11.35 76.78
N GLY A 16 38.48 -11.72 75.71
CA GLY A 16 39.06 -12.20 74.46
C GLY A 16 38.21 -11.66 73.31
N ALA A 17 38.60 -10.53 72.76
CA ALA A 17 37.96 -9.94 71.59
C ALA A 17 38.23 -10.82 70.36
N PHE A 18 37.33 -11.75 70.05
CA PHE A 18 37.23 -12.34 68.71
C PHE A 18 36.30 -11.45 67.88
N ALA A 19 36.89 -10.59 67.06
CA ALA A 19 36.18 -9.95 65.97
C ALA A 19 35.80 -11.02 64.93
N LEU A 20 34.56 -11.52 65.00
CA LEU A 20 33.97 -12.30 63.93
C LEU A 20 33.68 -11.34 62.76
N ALA A 21 34.55 -11.34 61.76
CA ALA A 21 34.26 -10.70 60.48
C ALA A 21 33.12 -11.49 59.81
N ALA A 22 31.88 -11.07 60.02
CA ALA A 22 30.75 -11.51 59.23
C ALA A 22 30.92 -10.97 57.80
N ALA A 23 31.47 -11.80 56.92
CA ALA A 23 31.44 -11.55 55.48
C ALA A 23 29.97 -11.58 55.03
N LEU A 24 29.36 -10.40 54.95
CA LEU A 24 28.11 -10.18 54.22
C LEU A 24 28.39 -10.51 52.74
N ALA A 25 28.10 -11.75 52.35
CA ALA A 25 27.96 -12.12 50.95
C ALA A 25 26.76 -11.34 50.39
N LEU A 26 27.04 -10.17 49.80
CA LEU A 26 26.10 -9.49 48.92
C LEU A 26 25.69 -10.50 47.83
N PRO A 27 24.38 -10.75 47.61
CA PRO A 27 23.97 -11.57 46.49
C PRO A 27 24.48 -10.86 45.24
N ALA A 28 25.32 -11.55 44.47
CA ALA A 28 25.65 -11.12 43.13
C ALA A 28 24.33 -11.09 42.36
N PHE A 29 23.75 -9.88 42.20
CA PHE A 29 22.70 -9.66 41.24
C PHE A 29 23.29 -10.04 39.89
N ALA A 30 22.93 -11.21 39.38
CA ALA A 30 23.22 -11.59 38.02
C ALA A 30 22.64 -10.48 37.13
N ALA A 31 23.52 -9.70 36.50
CA ALA A 31 23.11 -8.69 35.54
C ALA A 31 22.23 -9.39 34.50
N ALA A 32 21.03 -8.85 34.26
CA ALA A 32 20.18 -9.35 33.19
C ALA A 32 21.02 -9.41 31.90
N PRO A 33 20.92 -10.50 31.11
CA PRO A 33 21.67 -10.59 29.86
C PRO A 33 21.41 -9.33 29.03
N PRO A 34 22.44 -8.74 28.41
CA PRO A 34 22.29 -7.50 27.67
C PRO A 34 21.19 -7.66 26.62
N LYS A 35 20.23 -6.73 26.64
CA LYS A 35 19.13 -6.69 25.67
C LYS A 35 19.75 -6.48 24.28
N VAL A 36 19.36 -7.30 23.30
CA VAL A 36 19.75 -7.08 21.89
C VAL A 36 19.35 -5.65 21.50
N PRO A 37 20.27 -4.78 21.08
CA PRO A 37 19.94 -3.41 20.71
C PRO A 37 19.21 -3.36 19.36
N PRO A 38 18.39 -2.32 19.11
CA PRO A 38 17.75 -2.10 17.82
C PRO A 38 18.78 -1.93 16.72
N ARG A 39 18.59 -2.65 15.61
CA ARG A 39 19.43 -2.57 14.42
C ARG A 39 18.56 -2.41 13.18
N LEU A 40 19.01 -1.56 12.27
CA LEU A 40 18.39 -1.31 10.98
C LEU A 40 19.47 -1.44 9.91
N ALA A 41 19.16 -2.13 8.82
CA ALA A 41 20.02 -2.27 7.66
C ALA A 41 19.23 -2.10 6.37
N TRP A 42 19.86 -1.53 5.35
CA TRP A 42 19.31 -1.40 4.00
C TRP A 42 20.41 -1.52 2.96
N LEU A 43 20.00 -1.79 1.72
CA LEU A 43 20.93 -2.04 0.63
C LEU A 43 20.94 -0.87 -0.35
N THR A 44 22.11 -0.24 -0.51
CA THR A 44 22.37 0.79 -1.52
C THR A 44 23.09 0.18 -2.72
N ASP A 45 23.40 0.99 -3.72
CA ASP A 45 24.23 0.57 -4.85
C ASP A 45 25.69 0.35 -4.44
N GLU A 46 26.14 1.00 -3.36
CA GLU A 46 27.50 0.91 -2.81
C GLU A 46 27.68 -0.26 -1.83
N GLY A 47 26.58 -0.83 -1.33
CA GLY A 47 26.60 -1.99 -0.43
C GLY A 47 25.55 -1.93 0.67
N THR A 48 25.71 -2.77 1.69
CA THR A 48 24.84 -2.76 2.87
C THR A 48 25.26 -1.66 3.84
N VAL A 49 24.33 -0.78 4.18
CA VAL A 49 24.46 0.14 5.31
C VAL A 49 23.69 -0.44 6.48
N ALA A 50 24.30 -0.44 7.66
CA ALA A 50 23.64 -0.86 8.89
C ALA A 50 23.97 0.07 10.05
N VAL A 51 22.98 0.31 10.89
CA VAL A 51 23.06 1.16 12.07
C VAL A 51 22.45 0.48 13.27
N GLU A 52 22.97 0.82 14.46
CA GLU A 52 22.51 0.33 15.75
C GLU A 52 22.15 1.51 16.64
N ARG A 53 21.05 1.39 17.38
CA ARG A 53 20.68 2.37 18.41
C ARG A 53 21.49 2.13 19.67
N THR A 54 22.23 3.15 20.09
CA THR A 54 23.05 3.15 21.30
C THR A 54 22.46 4.11 22.34
N PRO A 55 22.88 4.03 23.61
CA PRO A 55 22.48 5.02 24.62
C PRO A 55 22.85 6.47 24.24
N GLN A 56 23.86 6.66 23.39
CA GLN A 56 24.35 7.96 22.93
C GLN A 56 23.72 8.41 21.60
N GLY A 57 22.84 7.61 20.98
CA GLY A 57 22.21 7.94 19.71
C GLY A 57 22.20 6.77 18.74
N THR A 58 22.75 6.98 17.54
CA THR A 58 22.84 5.95 16.49
C THR A 58 24.29 5.79 16.04
N ALA A 59 24.76 4.56 15.94
CA ALA A 59 26.12 4.22 15.49
C ALA A 59 26.07 3.36 14.23
N VAL A 60 27.02 3.56 13.31
CA VAL A 60 27.18 2.71 12.12
C VAL A 60 27.80 1.37 12.52
N LEU A 61 27.32 0.29 11.91
CA LEU A 61 27.85 -1.06 12.09
C LEU A 61 28.84 -1.41 10.95
N PRO A 62 30.16 -1.37 11.19
CA PRO A 62 31.17 -1.49 10.12
C PRO A 62 31.26 -2.88 9.47
N ASN A 63 30.86 -3.96 10.17
CA ASN A 63 30.97 -5.34 9.67
C ASN A 63 29.69 -5.87 9.01
N ALA A 64 28.82 -5.00 8.53
CA ALA A 64 27.57 -5.41 7.87
C ALA A 64 27.77 -5.91 6.42
N THR A 65 28.97 -5.75 5.84
CA THR A 65 29.24 -5.95 4.40
C THR A 65 29.86 -7.31 4.01
N GLY A 66 30.06 -8.23 4.96
CA GLY A 66 30.26 -9.67 4.68
C GLY A 66 31.70 -10.21 4.72
N ALA A 67 31.98 -11.02 5.75
CA ALA A 67 32.74 -12.28 5.79
C ALA A 67 33.04 -12.60 7.27
N ALA A 68 32.72 -13.83 7.73
CA ALA A 68 32.91 -14.36 9.10
C ALA A 68 32.87 -13.33 10.26
N GLY A 69 31.67 -13.04 10.77
CA GLY A 69 31.47 -12.11 11.90
C GLY A 69 30.48 -10.97 11.63
N GLY A 70 29.89 -10.92 10.43
CA GLY A 70 28.83 -9.96 10.09
C GLY A 70 27.48 -10.25 10.74
N LEU A 71 26.63 -9.23 10.81
CA LEU A 71 25.29 -9.28 11.42
C LEU A 71 24.46 -10.43 10.85
N GLN A 72 24.03 -11.36 11.71
CA GLN A 72 23.23 -12.54 11.35
C GLN A 72 21.76 -12.34 11.74
N THR A 73 20.86 -12.99 11.01
CA THR A 73 19.44 -13.04 11.36
C THR A 73 18.85 -14.41 11.02
N PRO A 74 17.94 -14.97 11.86
CA PRO A 74 17.08 -16.07 11.42
C PRO A 74 16.08 -15.55 10.38
N LEU A 75 15.65 -16.40 9.43
CA LEU A 75 14.59 -16.01 8.50
C LEU A 75 13.27 -15.73 9.23
N GLY A 76 13.00 -16.42 10.35
CA GLY A 76 11.75 -16.25 11.10
C GLY A 76 10.54 -16.43 10.19
N SER A 77 9.72 -15.40 9.98
CA SER A 77 8.59 -15.46 9.03
C SER A 77 8.90 -14.86 7.65
N VAL A 78 10.13 -14.41 7.39
CA VAL A 78 10.54 -13.85 6.09
C VAL A 78 10.61 -14.92 5.00
N TRP A 79 10.87 -16.19 5.31
CA TRP A 79 10.90 -17.26 4.29
C TRP A 79 9.58 -17.37 3.49
N LYS A 80 8.45 -17.08 4.15
CA LYS A 80 7.10 -17.04 3.55
C LYS A 80 7.03 -16.06 2.37
N LEU A 81 7.79 -14.97 2.43
CA LEU A 81 7.88 -13.95 1.38
C LEU A 81 8.54 -14.50 0.11
N PHE A 82 9.57 -15.34 0.24
CA PHE A 82 10.22 -15.98 -0.91
C PHE A 82 9.31 -17.03 -1.55
N VAL A 83 8.64 -17.85 -0.74
CA VAL A 83 7.65 -18.80 -1.26
C VAL A 83 6.50 -18.07 -1.95
N TYR A 84 5.95 -17.01 -1.34
CA TYR A 84 4.95 -16.17 -1.96
C TYR A 84 5.42 -15.61 -3.31
N SER A 85 6.67 -15.15 -3.39
CA SER A 85 7.24 -14.57 -4.60
C SER A 85 7.33 -15.59 -5.73
N TYR A 86 7.81 -16.81 -5.43
CA TYR A 86 7.84 -17.92 -6.39
C TYR A 86 6.44 -18.24 -6.92
N LEU A 87 5.44 -18.36 -6.03
CA LEU A 87 4.06 -18.65 -6.40
C LEU A 87 3.42 -17.52 -7.24
N SER A 88 3.80 -16.27 -6.97
CA SER A 88 3.30 -15.10 -7.68
C SER A 88 3.80 -15.03 -9.12
N VAL A 89 5.07 -15.34 -9.37
CA VAL A 89 5.62 -15.32 -10.74
C VAL A 89 5.13 -16.51 -11.56
N ASN A 90 5.12 -17.71 -10.97
CA ASN A 90 4.76 -18.93 -11.71
C ASN A 90 3.25 -19.09 -11.93
N ALA A 91 2.44 -18.13 -11.47
CA ALA A 91 0.98 -18.14 -11.55
C ALA A 91 0.36 -19.47 -11.08
N THR A 92 1.04 -20.16 -10.15
CA THR A 92 0.59 -21.43 -9.58
C THR A 92 -0.77 -21.20 -8.93
N ARG A 93 -1.74 -22.09 -9.16
CA ARG A 93 -3.02 -22.06 -8.45
C ARG A 93 -3.01 -23.10 -7.35
N GLU A 94 -2.79 -22.66 -6.13
CA GLU A 94 -2.94 -23.47 -4.93
C GLU A 94 -4.32 -23.28 -4.29
N PRO A 95 -4.89 -24.36 -3.70
CA PRO A 95 -6.11 -24.22 -2.92
C PRO A 95 -5.89 -23.33 -1.70
N ALA A 96 -6.95 -22.65 -1.25
CA ALA A 96 -6.94 -21.96 0.03
C ALA A 96 -6.60 -22.93 1.18
N TYR A 97 -5.91 -22.44 2.22
CA TYR A 97 -5.66 -23.25 3.41
C TYR A 97 -6.91 -23.28 4.27
N ARG A 98 -7.36 -24.47 4.69
CA ARG A 98 -8.52 -24.64 5.58
C ARG A 98 -8.02 -24.92 6.99
N CYS A 99 -8.44 -24.09 7.95
CA CYS A 99 -8.05 -24.26 9.35
C CYS A 99 -8.82 -25.42 9.99
N ALA A 100 -8.09 -26.38 10.55
CA ALA A 100 -8.68 -27.58 11.16
C ALA A 100 -9.47 -27.23 12.44
N SER A 101 -10.56 -27.95 12.68
CA SER A 101 -11.42 -27.77 13.86
C SER A 101 -11.02 -28.63 15.06
N ALA A 102 -10.35 -29.76 14.84
CA ALA A 102 -10.03 -30.73 15.90
C ALA A 102 -8.55 -30.73 16.33
N GLU A 103 -7.61 -30.57 15.38
CA GLU A 103 -6.17 -30.58 15.66
C GLU A 103 -5.51 -29.35 15.01
N ARG A 104 -5.19 -28.33 15.82
CA ARG A 104 -4.49 -27.13 15.33
C ARG A 104 -3.01 -27.44 15.10
N ARG A 105 -2.52 -27.13 13.90
CA ARG A 105 -1.09 -27.16 13.56
C ARG A 105 -0.36 -25.98 14.21
N THR A 106 0.96 -26.10 14.35
CA THR A 106 1.80 -24.95 14.70
C THR A 106 1.57 -23.81 13.70
N ASP A 107 1.52 -22.57 14.19
CA ASP A 107 1.17 -21.36 13.45
C ASP A 107 -0.30 -21.26 12.94
N ASP A 108 -1.20 -22.21 13.21
CA ASP A 108 -2.61 -22.09 12.81
C ASP A 108 -3.31 -20.86 13.43
N GLU A 109 -2.86 -20.42 14.61
CA GLU A 109 -3.36 -19.21 15.28
C GLU A 109 -3.17 -17.93 14.44
N TYR A 110 -2.23 -17.95 13.49
CA TYR A 110 -1.96 -16.86 12.56
C TYR A 110 -2.66 -17.01 11.20
N CYS A 111 -3.46 -18.07 11.02
CA CYS A 111 -4.09 -18.40 9.75
C CYS A 111 -5.56 -17.99 9.70
N CYS A 112 -6.43 -18.66 10.44
CA CYS A 112 -7.86 -18.48 10.38
C CYS A 112 -8.58 -19.19 11.53
N ASP A 113 -9.83 -18.81 11.77
CA ASP A 113 -10.68 -19.54 12.72
C ASP A 113 -10.96 -20.98 12.24
N PRO A 114 -11.17 -21.92 13.17
CA PRO A 114 -11.61 -23.29 12.87
C PRO A 114 -12.73 -23.36 11.83
N GLY A 115 -12.53 -24.14 10.76
CA GLY A 115 -13.50 -24.32 9.68
C GLY A 115 -13.49 -23.23 8.61
N ALA A 116 -12.81 -22.10 8.84
CA ALA A 116 -12.61 -21.06 7.85
C ALA A 116 -11.46 -21.40 6.89
N SER A 117 -11.25 -20.54 5.89
CA SER A 117 -10.15 -20.68 4.93
C SER A 117 -9.44 -19.36 4.68
N ILE A 118 -8.15 -19.44 4.39
CA ILE A 118 -7.30 -18.29 4.07
C ILE A 118 -6.62 -18.46 2.70
N GLY A 119 -6.68 -17.39 1.89
CA GLY A 119 -5.99 -17.28 0.60
C GLY A 119 -4.58 -16.72 0.71
N ARG A 120 -3.82 -16.73 -0.39
CA ARG A 120 -2.38 -16.42 -0.45
C ARG A 120 -2.01 -15.07 0.16
N GLU A 121 -2.69 -14.02 -0.27
CA GLU A 121 -2.39 -12.63 0.09
C GLU A 121 -2.65 -12.40 1.57
N GLN A 122 -3.80 -12.89 2.06
CA GLN A 122 -4.14 -12.84 3.47
C GLN A 122 -3.17 -13.69 4.30
N ALA A 123 -2.79 -14.87 3.82
CA ALA A 123 -1.85 -15.75 4.51
C ALA A 123 -0.49 -15.07 4.72
N LEU A 124 0.00 -14.34 3.70
CA LEU A 124 1.25 -13.58 3.82
C LEU A 124 1.13 -12.47 4.88
N ALA A 125 0.04 -11.69 4.82
CA ALA A 125 -0.22 -10.57 5.74
C ALA A 125 -0.41 -11.04 7.20
N GLN A 126 -1.06 -12.17 7.40
CA GLN A 126 -1.32 -12.73 8.74
C GLN A 126 -0.17 -13.60 9.24
N SER A 127 0.82 -13.92 8.40
CA SER A 127 1.96 -14.80 8.72
C SER A 127 1.60 -16.28 8.86
N CYS A 128 0.58 -16.76 8.16
CA CYS A 128 0.14 -18.15 8.18
C CYS A 128 1.23 -19.11 7.65
N GLY A 129 1.94 -19.81 8.54
CA GLY A 129 2.96 -20.83 8.22
C GLY A 129 2.45 -21.96 7.35
N PRO A 130 1.40 -22.68 7.79
CA PRO A 130 0.86 -23.82 7.07
C PRO A 130 0.47 -23.54 5.63
N TYR A 131 0.07 -22.31 5.28
CA TYR A 131 -0.25 -21.96 3.89
C TYR A 131 0.96 -22.14 2.96
N PHE A 132 2.13 -21.66 3.37
CA PHE A 132 3.34 -21.59 2.52
C PHE A 132 4.26 -22.81 2.66
N GLU A 133 3.91 -23.79 3.47
CA GLU A 133 4.73 -24.99 3.68
C GLU A 133 5.01 -25.71 2.35
N PRO A 134 6.27 -25.82 1.89
CA PRO A 134 6.60 -26.33 0.56
C PRO A 134 5.97 -27.70 0.23
N ALA A 135 5.93 -28.60 1.22
CA ALA A 135 5.33 -29.93 1.07
C ALA A 135 3.81 -29.87 0.82
N ARG A 136 3.09 -28.94 1.46
CA ARG A 136 1.65 -28.76 1.28
C ARG A 136 1.31 -28.29 -0.13
N ILE A 137 2.04 -27.29 -0.61
CA ILE A 137 1.80 -26.67 -1.92
C ILE A 137 2.50 -27.41 -3.06
N GLY A 138 3.19 -28.51 -2.77
CA GLY A 138 3.81 -29.38 -3.78
C GLY A 138 4.94 -28.72 -4.56
N LEU A 139 5.77 -27.90 -3.90
CA LEU A 139 6.90 -27.25 -4.56
C LEU A 139 7.98 -28.28 -4.94
N ASP A 140 8.35 -28.28 -6.23
CA ASP A 140 9.48 -29.04 -6.73
C ASP A 140 10.80 -28.31 -6.44
N ALA A 141 11.77 -29.05 -5.90
CA ALA A 141 13.06 -28.48 -5.50
C ALA A 141 13.91 -28.05 -6.71
N ALA A 142 13.84 -28.76 -7.84
CA ALA A 142 14.62 -28.42 -9.02
C ALA A 142 14.08 -27.16 -9.71
N ASP A 143 12.76 -27.02 -9.80
CA ASP A 143 12.10 -25.80 -10.28
C ASP A 143 12.38 -24.61 -9.37
N TRP A 144 12.34 -24.80 -8.05
CA TRP A 144 12.72 -23.77 -7.07
C TRP A 144 14.17 -23.30 -7.28
N THR A 145 15.12 -24.23 -7.35
CA THR A 145 16.54 -23.93 -7.56
C THR A 145 16.75 -23.18 -8.88
N ARG A 146 16.13 -23.65 -9.97
CA ARG A 146 16.21 -23.00 -11.28
C ARG A 146 15.65 -21.59 -11.23
N PHE A 147 14.45 -21.39 -10.70
CA PHE A 147 13.82 -20.08 -10.59
C PHE A 147 14.74 -19.07 -9.88
N TRP A 148 15.26 -19.42 -8.70
CA TRP A 148 16.08 -18.48 -7.94
C TRP A 148 17.47 -18.25 -8.54
N ARG A 149 18.06 -19.27 -9.17
CA ARG A 149 19.31 -19.11 -9.90
C ARG A 149 19.14 -18.19 -11.11
N ASP A 150 18.07 -18.35 -11.86
CA ASP A 150 17.77 -17.55 -13.06
C ASP A 150 17.44 -16.08 -12.71
N ASN A 151 17.17 -15.80 -11.43
CA ASN A 151 17.01 -14.45 -10.88
C ASN A 151 18.23 -13.99 -10.05
N ASP A 152 19.41 -14.60 -10.25
CA ASP A 152 20.67 -14.23 -9.59
C ASP A 152 20.60 -14.20 -8.06
N ALA A 153 19.77 -15.05 -7.47
CA ALA A 153 19.60 -15.11 -6.02
C ALA A 153 20.80 -15.78 -5.31
N PRO A 154 21.08 -15.39 -4.05
CA PRO A 154 22.11 -16.04 -3.24
C PRO A 154 21.93 -17.56 -3.14
N ALA A 155 23.05 -18.30 -3.06
CA ALA A 155 23.06 -19.76 -3.07
C ALA A 155 22.17 -20.39 -1.97
N TRP A 156 22.04 -19.73 -0.81
CA TRP A 156 21.17 -20.22 0.26
C TRP A 156 19.69 -20.22 -0.14
N LEU A 157 19.23 -19.24 -0.92
CA LEU A 157 17.83 -19.11 -1.35
C LEU A 157 17.49 -20.14 -2.43
N GLN A 158 18.48 -20.59 -3.20
CA GLN A 158 18.31 -21.62 -4.22
C GLN A 158 17.97 -23.01 -3.63
N ARG A 159 18.13 -23.22 -2.32
CA ARG A 159 17.84 -24.49 -1.65
C ARG A 159 16.46 -24.45 -0.97
N LEU A 160 15.54 -25.30 -1.40
CA LEU A 160 14.17 -25.32 -0.87
C LEU A 160 14.12 -25.73 0.62
N ASP A 161 15.05 -26.57 1.05
CA ASP A 161 15.20 -26.98 2.46
C ASP A 161 15.61 -25.81 3.38
N ALA A 162 16.16 -24.73 2.83
CA ALA A 162 16.46 -23.50 3.59
C ALA A 162 15.21 -22.65 3.89
N MET A 163 14.04 -22.95 3.30
CA MET A 163 12.79 -22.21 3.54
C MET A 163 12.13 -22.59 4.87
N ARG A 164 12.85 -22.30 5.95
CA ARG A 164 12.50 -22.62 7.33
C ARG A 164 12.78 -21.41 8.24
N PRO A 165 12.05 -21.25 9.35
CA PRO A 165 12.20 -20.10 10.21
C PRO A 165 13.56 -20.05 10.93
N ASP A 166 14.19 -21.20 11.20
CA ASP A 166 15.46 -21.34 11.91
C ASP A 166 16.71 -21.13 11.04
N THR A 167 16.56 -21.10 9.71
CA THR A 167 17.65 -20.81 8.79
C THR A 167 18.28 -19.46 9.12
N ARG A 168 19.58 -19.44 9.41
CA ARG A 168 20.35 -18.20 9.63
C ARG A 168 21.10 -17.79 8.39
N VAL A 169 21.04 -16.50 8.09
CA VAL A 169 21.75 -15.87 6.99
C VAL A 169 22.37 -14.54 7.44
N PRO A 170 23.48 -14.11 6.81
CA PRO A 170 23.94 -12.73 6.92
C PRO A 170 22.83 -11.76 6.51
N VAL A 171 22.68 -10.66 7.23
CA VAL A 171 21.70 -9.62 6.86
C VAL A 171 22.01 -9.05 5.47
N SER A 172 23.28 -8.92 5.08
CA SER A 172 23.69 -8.56 3.72
C SER A 172 23.10 -9.51 2.67
N ASP A 173 23.15 -10.82 2.91
CA ASP A 173 22.67 -11.84 1.98
C ASP A 173 21.14 -11.87 1.93
N LEU A 174 20.47 -11.58 3.05
CA LEU A 174 19.02 -11.41 3.08
C LEU A 174 18.59 -10.20 2.24
N LEU A 175 19.28 -9.07 2.39
CA LEU A 175 18.99 -7.86 1.62
C LEU A 175 19.27 -8.08 0.13
N ALA A 176 20.36 -8.79 -0.21
CA ALA A 176 20.65 -9.20 -1.58
C ALA A 176 19.53 -10.10 -2.13
N ALA A 177 19.06 -11.08 -1.37
CA ALA A 177 17.94 -11.92 -1.79
C ALA A 177 16.64 -11.12 -2.01
N LEU A 178 16.34 -10.13 -1.16
CA LEU A 178 15.19 -9.24 -1.34
C LEU A 178 15.31 -8.35 -2.59
N ARG A 179 16.52 -7.92 -2.95
CA ARG A 179 16.77 -7.19 -4.21
C ARG A 179 16.44 -8.06 -5.43
N GLN A 180 16.75 -9.36 -5.35
CA GLN A 180 16.53 -10.32 -6.43
C GLN A 180 15.09 -10.85 -6.56
N VAL A 181 14.16 -10.39 -5.72
CA VAL A 181 12.75 -10.69 -5.92
C VAL A 181 12.26 -10.02 -7.22
N PRO A 182 11.73 -10.78 -8.19
CA PRO A 182 11.29 -10.23 -9.47
C PRO A 182 10.25 -9.13 -9.28
N ALA A 183 10.30 -8.09 -10.11
CA ALA A 183 9.45 -6.91 -9.96
C ALA A 183 7.93 -7.23 -9.88
N PRO A 184 7.36 -8.16 -10.68
CA PRO A 184 5.95 -8.55 -10.52
C PRO A 184 5.63 -9.15 -9.15
N ALA A 185 6.50 -10.02 -8.63
CA ALA A 185 6.34 -10.62 -7.31
C ALA A 185 6.54 -9.60 -6.18
N ARG A 186 7.51 -8.68 -6.34
CA ARG A 186 7.73 -7.59 -5.38
C ARG A 186 6.48 -6.71 -5.28
N THR A 187 5.89 -6.32 -6.41
CA THR A 187 4.63 -5.57 -6.45
C THR A 187 3.49 -6.32 -5.78
N ALA A 188 3.29 -7.60 -6.10
CA ALA A 188 2.24 -8.42 -5.48
C ALA A 188 2.44 -8.54 -3.95
N ALA A 189 3.67 -8.78 -3.51
CA ALA A 189 4.00 -8.88 -2.09
C ALA A 189 3.80 -7.54 -1.37
N ARG A 190 4.19 -6.42 -2.01
CA ARG A 190 3.93 -5.07 -1.51
C ARG A 190 2.43 -4.84 -1.31
N GLN A 191 1.57 -5.27 -2.22
CA GLN A 191 0.12 -5.14 -2.04
C GLN A 191 -0.40 -6.04 -0.90
N ALA A 192 0.02 -7.31 -0.88
CA ALA A 192 -0.40 -8.26 0.15
C ALA A 192 0.04 -7.85 1.57
N LEU A 193 1.21 -7.22 1.72
CA LEU A 193 1.77 -6.80 3.01
C LEU A 193 1.26 -5.44 3.51
N GLN A 194 0.54 -4.67 2.69
CA GLN A 194 0.05 -3.35 3.08
C GLN A 194 -0.78 -3.32 4.38
N PRO A 195 -1.63 -4.33 4.71
CA PRO A 195 -2.36 -4.34 5.97
C PRO A 195 -1.48 -4.37 7.22
N VAL A 196 -0.18 -4.72 7.11
CA VAL A 196 0.69 -4.91 8.28
C VAL A 196 0.96 -3.59 9.02
N THR A 197 1.19 -2.48 8.30
CA THR A 197 1.41 -1.17 8.93
C THR A 197 0.10 -0.50 9.35
N VAL A 198 -1.01 -0.77 8.64
CA VAL A 198 -2.32 -0.13 8.89
C VAL A 198 -2.99 -0.61 10.18
N ARG A 199 -2.63 -1.80 10.69
CA ARG A 199 -3.22 -2.37 11.92
C ARG A 199 -2.82 -1.65 13.20
N ASP A 200 -1.86 -0.74 13.14
CA ASP A 200 -1.28 -0.11 14.31
C ASP A 200 -1.10 1.39 14.10
N ASP A 201 -1.83 2.20 14.87
CA ASP A 201 -1.86 3.65 14.71
C ASP A 201 -0.48 4.31 14.93
N GLU A 202 0.32 3.81 15.87
CA GLU A 202 1.64 4.38 16.17
C GLU A 202 2.64 4.08 15.06
N VAL A 203 2.65 2.83 14.59
CA VAL A 203 3.48 2.43 13.44
C VAL A 203 3.05 3.17 12.18
N LEU A 204 1.74 3.31 11.95
CA LEU A 204 1.21 4.02 10.79
C LEU A 204 1.56 5.50 10.83
N ALA A 205 1.49 6.15 11.99
CA ALA A 205 1.88 7.54 12.15
C ALA A 205 3.37 7.77 11.85
N ALA A 206 4.23 6.83 12.24
CA ALA A 206 5.68 6.95 12.03
C ALA A 206 6.14 6.56 10.62
N LEU A 207 5.66 5.43 10.09
CA LEU A 207 6.15 4.83 8.85
C LEU A 207 5.25 5.10 7.64
N GLY A 208 3.98 5.41 7.88
CA GLY A 208 2.98 5.57 6.84
C GLY A 208 2.65 4.26 6.11
N GLY A 209 2.12 4.44 4.90
CA GLY A 209 1.82 3.41 3.92
C GLY A 209 2.83 3.30 2.80
N GLY A 210 4.08 3.77 2.94
CA GLY A 210 5.11 3.61 1.90
C GLY A 210 5.89 2.29 2.01
N PRO A 211 6.55 2.02 3.16
CA PRO A 211 7.25 0.75 3.40
C PRO A 211 6.30 -0.44 3.37
N ARG A 212 6.80 -1.57 2.87
CA ARG A 212 6.08 -2.86 2.85
C ARG A 212 6.93 -3.93 3.47
N LEU A 213 6.42 -4.53 4.54
CA LEU A 213 7.24 -5.31 5.45
C LEU A 213 6.57 -6.61 5.85
N LYS A 214 7.37 -7.67 5.85
CA LYS A 214 7.06 -8.93 6.48
C LYS A 214 7.69 -8.93 7.87
N THR A 215 6.85 -9.01 8.89
CA THR A 215 7.30 -9.19 10.27
C THR A 215 7.91 -10.58 10.48
N TRP A 216 8.90 -10.67 11.38
CA TRP A 216 9.53 -11.92 11.79
C TRP A 216 9.78 -11.93 13.30
N SER A 217 9.60 -13.09 13.93
CA SER A 217 9.87 -13.31 15.35
C SER A 217 10.65 -14.62 15.48
N TRP A 218 11.58 -14.68 16.43
CA TRP A 218 12.37 -15.86 16.74
C TRP A 218 12.76 -15.90 18.22
N ARG A 219 13.42 -16.99 18.65
CA ARG A 219 14.00 -17.13 19.99
C ARG A 219 15.50 -17.35 19.90
N GLU A 220 16.27 -16.50 20.56
CA GLU A 220 17.71 -16.69 20.78
C GLU A 220 17.94 -17.14 22.23
N GLY A 221 18.11 -18.45 22.42
CA GLY A 221 18.09 -19.05 23.75
C GLY A 221 16.75 -18.77 24.44
N THR A 222 16.79 -18.04 25.56
CA THR A 222 15.59 -17.65 26.31
C THR A 222 14.98 -16.32 25.85
N GLN A 223 15.71 -15.53 25.05
CA GLN A 223 15.27 -14.20 24.63
C GLN A 223 14.43 -14.27 23.36
N HIS A 224 13.36 -13.47 23.32
CA HIS A 224 12.62 -13.21 22.09
C HIS A 224 13.35 -12.13 21.29
N VAL A 225 13.46 -12.35 19.99
CA VAL A 225 13.94 -11.35 19.03
C VAL A 225 12.93 -11.24 17.91
N GLY A 226 12.78 -10.06 17.34
CA GLY A 226 11.86 -9.86 16.24
C GLY A 226 12.10 -8.55 15.52
N GLY A 227 11.41 -8.40 14.41
CA GLY A 227 11.52 -7.21 13.59
C GLY A 227 10.79 -7.39 12.28
N ALA A 228 11.38 -6.83 11.22
CA ALA A 228 10.76 -6.75 9.91
C ALA A 228 11.81 -6.80 8.79
N ALA A 229 11.41 -7.27 7.62
CA ALA A 229 12.19 -7.14 6.39
C ALA A 229 11.26 -6.89 5.20
N GLY A 230 11.72 -6.18 4.19
CA GLY A 230 10.92 -5.86 3.01
C GLY A 230 11.53 -4.74 2.19
N TRP A 231 10.69 -3.84 1.67
CA TRP A 231 11.12 -2.78 0.77
C TRP A 231 10.53 -1.42 1.14
N LEU A 232 11.32 -0.36 0.89
CA LEU A 232 10.82 1.00 0.78
C LEU A 232 10.05 1.19 -0.55
N ALA A 233 9.48 2.39 -0.76
CA ALA A 233 8.62 2.67 -1.93
C ALA A 233 9.36 2.60 -3.29
N ASP A 234 10.67 2.86 -3.31
CA ASP A 234 11.56 2.73 -4.47
C ASP A 234 12.03 1.29 -4.73
N GLY A 235 11.66 0.34 -3.85
CA GLY A 235 12.18 -1.02 -3.93
C GLY A 235 13.51 -1.22 -3.19
N THR A 236 14.02 -0.24 -2.43
CA THR A 236 15.20 -0.40 -1.57
C THR A 236 14.92 -1.47 -0.51
N PRO A 237 15.66 -2.60 -0.50
CA PRO A 237 15.51 -3.63 0.52
C PRO A 237 15.96 -3.13 1.89
N PHE A 238 15.24 -3.52 2.94
CA PHE A 238 15.64 -3.26 4.32
C PHE A 238 15.35 -4.44 5.25
N TRP A 239 16.03 -4.44 6.38
CA TRP A 239 15.87 -5.35 7.51
C TRP A 239 15.97 -4.56 8.81
N PHE A 240 15.15 -4.91 9.79
CA PHE A 240 15.18 -4.39 11.14
C PHE A 240 15.05 -5.54 12.14
N GLY A 241 15.76 -5.44 13.27
CA GLY A 241 15.65 -6.36 14.39
C GLY A 241 15.89 -5.67 15.72
N ASP A 242 15.13 -6.10 16.74
CA ASP A 242 15.26 -5.69 18.14
C ASP A 242 14.84 -6.87 19.05
N ALA A 243 15.09 -6.75 20.35
CA ALA A 243 14.57 -7.68 21.33
C ALA A 243 13.04 -7.55 21.49
N GLY A 244 12.39 -8.69 21.72
CA GLY A 244 10.94 -8.81 21.87
C GLY A 244 10.29 -9.52 20.67
N THR A 245 8.97 -9.42 20.59
CA THR A 245 8.21 -9.89 19.42
C THR A 245 8.32 -8.88 18.27
N SER A 246 8.08 -9.30 17.03
CA SER A 246 7.99 -8.35 15.90
C SER A 246 7.03 -7.18 16.16
N ARG A 247 5.88 -7.42 16.81
CA ARG A 247 4.91 -6.36 17.11
C ARG A 247 5.47 -5.34 18.11
N SER A 248 6.04 -5.80 19.21
CA SER A 248 6.62 -4.91 20.24
C SER A 248 7.84 -4.16 19.72
N ALA A 249 8.70 -4.84 18.97
CA ALA A 249 9.89 -4.26 18.35
C ALA A 249 9.51 -3.17 17.34
N LEU A 250 8.56 -3.46 16.43
CA LEU A 250 8.14 -2.51 15.41
C LEU A 250 7.49 -1.26 16.02
N ARG A 251 6.62 -1.40 17.04
CA ARG A 251 6.03 -0.25 17.74
C ARG A 251 7.09 0.62 18.41
N ALA A 252 8.03 0.00 19.12
CA ALA A 252 9.05 0.72 19.86
C ALA A 252 10.01 1.51 18.96
N GLU A 253 10.32 0.97 17.78
CA GLU A 253 11.41 1.48 16.94
C GLU A 253 10.96 2.14 15.64
N ALA A 254 9.66 2.16 15.30
CA ALA A 254 9.14 2.76 14.07
C ALA A 254 9.60 4.21 13.86
N SER A 255 9.47 5.07 14.88
CA SER A 255 9.92 6.47 14.79
C SER A 255 11.42 6.60 14.61
N TRP A 256 12.21 5.72 15.24
CA TRP A 256 13.66 5.70 15.06
C TRP A 256 14.02 5.26 13.64
N MET A 257 13.39 4.22 13.10
CA MET A 257 13.59 3.77 11.72
C MET A 257 13.27 4.87 10.71
N ALA A 258 12.13 5.55 10.86
CA ALA A 258 11.74 6.67 10.01
C ALA A 258 12.78 7.81 10.04
N ALA A 259 13.31 8.13 11.22
CA ALA A 259 14.37 9.13 11.38
C ALA A 259 15.66 8.72 10.67
N GLN A 260 16.04 7.43 10.72
CA GLN A 260 17.21 6.94 9.98
C GLN A 260 17.00 7.04 8.47
N TRP A 261 15.85 6.58 7.95
CA TRP A 261 15.58 6.73 6.53
C TRP A 261 15.57 8.19 6.09
N ALA A 262 15.01 9.10 6.88
CA ALA A 262 15.07 10.53 6.58
C ALA A 262 16.51 11.07 6.56
N ALA A 263 17.32 10.75 7.56
CA ALA A 263 18.72 11.18 7.65
C ALA A 263 19.58 10.69 6.48
N HIS A 264 19.19 9.56 5.86
CA HIS A 264 19.88 8.97 4.71
C HIS A 264 19.17 9.23 3.36
N GLY A 265 18.20 10.16 3.30
CA GLY A 265 17.55 10.54 2.04
C GLY A 265 16.55 9.52 1.48
N LEU A 266 16.11 8.56 2.30
CA LEU A 266 15.22 7.45 1.94
C LEU A 266 13.76 7.66 2.38
N ALA A 267 13.42 8.80 2.98
CA ALA A 267 12.05 9.06 3.49
C ALA A 267 11.00 9.37 2.40
N ALA A 268 11.44 9.77 1.20
CA ALA A 268 10.55 10.04 0.07
C ALA A 268 11.12 9.41 -1.22
N PRO A 269 11.23 8.08 -1.29
CA PRO A 269 11.82 7.42 -2.44
C PRO A 269 10.97 7.61 -3.69
N VAL A 270 11.62 7.77 -4.84
CA VAL A 270 10.92 7.75 -6.14
C VAL A 270 10.63 6.28 -6.48
N PRO A 271 9.36 5.88 -6.68
CA PRO A 271 9.03 4.51 -7.01
C PRO A 271 9.74 4.05 -8.29
N ASP A 272 10.18 2.80 -8.32
CA ASP A 272 10.76 2.21 -9.53
C ASP A 272 9.72 2.10 -10.67
N ALA A 273 10.19 1.87 -11.89
CA ALA A 273 9.32 1.83 -13.07
C ALA A 273 8.23 0.75 -12.98
N ALA A 274 8.50 -0.38 -12.32
CA ALA A 274 7.53 -1.46 -12.16
C ALA A 274 6.45 -1.09 -11.14
N ALA A 275 6.83 -0.46 -10.03
CA ALA A 275 5.90 0.08 -9.04
C ALA A 275 5.01 1.16 -9.65
N VAL A 276 5.57 2.07 -10.45
CA VAL A 276 4.80 3.08 -11.20
C VAL A 276 3.82 2.42 -12.18
N SER A 277 4.28 1.42 -12.94
CA SER A 277 3.44 0.72 -13.93
C SER A 277 2.31 -0.10 -13.31
N ALA A 278 2.47 -0.51 -12.06
CA ALA A 278 1.45 -1.25 -11.31
C ALA A 278 0.35 -0.37 -10.71
N GLN A 279 0.54 0.96 -10.67
CA GLN A 279 -0.47 1.87 -10.16
C GLN A 279 -1.67 1.97 -11.10
N PRO A 280 -2.89 2.22 -10.57
CA PRO A 280 -4.01 2.61 -11.41
C PRO A 280 -3.65 3.81 -12.29
N CYS A 281 -4.07 3.75 -13.55
CA CYS A 281 -3.97 4.87 -14.49
C CYS A 281 -5.08 5.88 -14.21
N ILE A 282 -4.74 7.16 -14.10
CA ILE A 282 -5.69 8.27 -14.03
C ILE A 282 -5.57 9.13 -15.29
N ALA A 283 -6.65 9.26 -16.05
CA ALA A 283 -6.74 10.15 -17.20
C ALA A 283 -7.34 11.48 -16.75
N VAL A 284 -6.60 12.57 -16.97
CA VAL A 284 -7.00 13.93 -16.60
C VAL A 284 -7.17 14.77 -17.84
N ASP A 285 -8.36 15.34 -18.01
CA ASP A 285 -8.61 16.44 -18.93
C ASP A 285 -8.41 17.76 -18.17
N PHE A 286 -7.27 18.42 -18.39
CA PHE A 286 -6.95 19.65 -17.68
C PHE A 286 -7.82 20.80 -18.15
N PHE A 287 -8.15 21.70 -17.22
CA PHE A 287 -8.89 22.94 -17.52
C PHE A 287 -10.27 22.71 -18.13
N GLN A 288 -10.95 21.61 -17.84
CA GLN A 288 -12.26 21.30 -18.45
C GLN A 288 -13.28 22.44 -18.27
N ARG A 289 -13.20 23.16 -17.15
CA ARG A 289 -14.06 24.31 -16.83
C ARG A 289 -13.58 25.65 -17.42
N TYR A 290 -12.36 25.70 -17.94
CA TYR A 290 -11.71 26.91 -18.44
C TYR A 290 -11.23 26.69 -19.88
N PRO A 291 -12.09 26.98 -20.87
CA PRO A 291 -11.75 26.80 -22.28
C PRO A 291 -10.44 27.50 -22.64
N ILE A 292 -9.52 26.74 -23.26
CA ILE A 292 -8.23 27.24 -23.70
C ILE A 292 -8.45 28.03 -25.00
N ALA A 293 -7.88 29.22 -25.08
CA ALA A 293 -7.83 30.01 -26.31
C ALA A 293 -6.57 29.68 -27.12
N SER A 294 -5.40 29.60 -26.47
CA SER A 294 -4.16 29.20 -27.13
C SER A 294 -3.16 28.57 -26.17
N VAL A 295 -2.28 27.75 -26.72
CA VAL A 295 -1.12 27.18 -26.03
C VAL A 295 0.11 27.61 -26.83
N GLN A 296 1.04 28.31 -26.19
CA GLN A 296 2.26 28.83 -26.82
C GLN A 296 3.48 28.34 -26.06
N ARG A 297 4.57 28.03 -26.76
CA ARG A 297 5.83 27.73 -26.08
C ARG A 297 6.37 29.01 -25.44
N ALA A 298 6.75 28.95 -24.16
CA ALA A 298 7.24 30.11 -23.40
C ALA A 298 8.69 30.47 -23.76
N VAL A 299 8.90 30.88 -25.01
CA VAL A 299 10.16 31.40 -25.55
C VAL A 299 9.95 32.88 -25.88
N ALA A 300 10.94 33.72 -25.57
CA ALA A 300 10.86 35.15 -25.83
C ALA A 300 10.55 35.43 -27.32
N GLY A 301 9.57 36.31 -27.58
CA GLY A 301 9.14 36.66 -28.94
C GLY A 301 8.28 35.61 -29.65
N ASN A 302 8.06 34.42 -29.08
CA ASN A 302 7.21 33.41 -29.69
C ASN A 302 5.72 33.66 -29.39
N THR A 303 4.93 33.87 -30.44
CA THR A 303 3.47 34.00 -30.37
C THR A 303 2.75 32.86 -31.09
N ALA A 304 3.49 31.94 -31.72
CA ALA A 304 2.92 30.84 -32.47
C ALA A 304 2.27 29.80 -31.55
N ALA A 305 1.13 29.27 -31.99
CA ALA A 305 0.47 28.16 -31.33
C ALA A 305 1.37 26.91 -31.33
N ALA A 306 1.40 26.19 -30.22
CA ALA A 306 2.13 24.94 -30.10
C ALA A 306 1.49 23.87 -31.00
N PRO A 307 2.28 23.02 -31.68
CA PRO A 307 1.72 21.93 -32.47
C PRO A 307 1.01 20.91 -31.57
N ALA A 308 0.02 20.21 -32.13
CA ALA A 308 -0.60 19.06 -31.47
C ALA A 308 0.46 17.98 -31.17
N GLY A 309 0.24 17.22 -30.10
CA GLY A 309 1.11 16.12 -29.68
C GLY A 309 1.69 16.30 -28.28
N PRO A 310 2.71 15.49 -27.92
CA PRO A 310 3.32 15.52 -26.60
C PRO A 310 3.94 16.89 -26.30
N LEU A 311 3.63 17.43 -25.12
CA LEU A 311 4.17 18.70 -24.66
C LEU A 311 5.50 18.47 -23.94
N ARG A 312 6.52 19.25 -24.31
CA ARG A 312 7.85 19.26 -23.67
C ARG A 312 8.36 20.66 -23.44
N GLY A 313 8.80 20.95 -22.23
CA GLY A 313 9.32 22.27 -21.82
C GLY A 313 8.23 23.21 -21.31
N ARG A 314 8.51 24.52 -21.32
CA ARG A 314 7.61 25.54 -20.74
C ARG A 314 6.64 26.10 -21.78
N TYR A 315 5.40 26.30 -21.35
CA TYR A 315 4.30 26.82 -22.13
C TYR A 315 3.57 27.95 -21.39
N ARG A 316 2.93 28.81 -22.17
CA ARG A 316 1.94 29.79 -21.73
C ARG A 316 0.60 29.36 -22.29
N ILE A 317 -0.37 29.14 -21.41
CA ILE A 317 -1.74 28.80 -21.74
C ILE A 317 -2.54 30.08 -21.57
N ALA A 318 -3.19 30.54 -22.64
CA ALA A 318 -4.16 31.63 -22.57
C ALA A 318 -5.56 31.04 -22.60
N PHE A 319 -6.44 31.50 -21.71
CA PHE A 319 -7.82 31.07 -21.61
C PHE A 319 -8.74 32.07 -22.31
N GLN A 320 -9.94 31.62 -22.69
CA GLN A 320 -10.93 32.48 -23.35
C GLN A 320 -11.38 33.66 -22.49
N ASN A 321 -11.28 33.56 -21.16
CA ASN A 321 -11.57 34.65 -20.23
C ASN A 321 -10.43 35.70 -20.12
N GLY A 322 -9.37 35.59 -20.92
CA GLY A 322 -8.22 36.50 -20.93
C GLY A 322 -7.13 36.20 -19.90
N SER A 323 -7.37 35.25 -18.97
CA SER A 323 -6.34 34.83 -18.02
C SER A 323 -5.24 34.00 -18.70
N GLN A 324 -4.06 33.96 -18.07
CA GLN A 324 -2.92 33.19 -18.56
C GLN A 324 -2.30 32.36 -17.43
N LEU A 325 -1.77 31.19 -17.80
CA LEU A 325 -1.06 30.30 -16.89
C LEU A 325 0.26 29.86 -17.51
N ALA A 326 1.33 29.90 -16.72
CA ALA A 326 2.58 29.24 -17.07
C ALA A 326 2.51 27.76 -16.69
N MET A 327 2.89 26.90 -17.63
CA MET A 327 2.92 25.45 -17.43
C MET A 327 4.30 24.89 -17.82
N GLU A 328 4.90 24.15 -16.91
CA GLU A 328 6.03 23.27 -17.20
C GLU A 328 5.48 21.89 -17.59
N ALA A 329 5.60 21.56 -18.87
CA ALA A 329 5.00 20.36 -19.40
C ALA A 329 5.77 19.10 -18.99
N VAL A 330 5.05 18.05 -18.64
CA VAL A 330 5.61 16.70 -18.43
C VAL A 330 5.36 15.80 -19.64
N PRO A 331 6.21 14.78 -19.88
CA PRO A 331 6.06 13.90 -21.05
C PRO A 331 4.69 13.21 -21.19
N ALA A 332 3.95 13.05 -20.08
CA ALA A 332 2.62 12.45 -20.07
C ALA A 332 1.52 13.37 -20.66
N GLN A 333 1.79 14.67 -20.85
CA GLN A 333 0.81 15.63 -21.35
C GLN A 333 0.79 15.71 -22.87
N VAL A 334 -0.41 15.73 -23.43
CA VAL A 334 -0.65 15.81 -24.87
C VAL A 334 -1.61 16.95 -25.16
N LEU A 335 -1.23 17.81 -26.12
CA LEU A 335 -2.10 18.83 -26.68
C LEU A 335 -2.84 18.28 -27.90
N ARG A 336 -4.16 18.48 -27.93
CA ARG A 336 -5.03 18.15 -29.06
C ARG A 336 -5.82 19.39 -29.47
N TYR A 337 -6.14 19.49 -30.75
CA TYR A 337 -7.04 20.51 -31.27
C TYR A 337 -8.33 19.83 -31.69
N GLY A 338 -9.44 20.23 -31.10
CA GLY A 338 -10.78 19.77 -31.44
C GLY A 338 -11.69 20.91 -31.90
N ALA A 339 -12.94 20.59 -32.20
CA ALA A 339 -13.94 21.57 -32.62
C ALA A 339 -14.17 22.69 -31.58
N GLU A 340 -14.00 22.39 -30.30
CA GLU A 340 -14.15 23.34 -29.19
C GLU A 340 -12.84 24.07 -28.82
N GLY A 341 -11.76 23.86 -29.57
CA GLY A 341 -10.45 24.47 -29.36
C GLY A 341 -9.38 23.52 -28.80
N PRO A 342 -8.26 24.08 -28.32
CA PRO A 342 -7.16 23.30 -27.74
C PRO A 342 -7.58 22.60 -26.45
N ARG A 343 -7.14 21.35 -26.27
CA ARG A 343 -7.33 20.55 -25.06
C ARG A 343 -6.01 19.93 -24.63
N ILE A 344 -5.72 19.95 -23.34
CA ILE A 344 -4.53 19.33 -22.76
C ILE A 344 -4.99 18.19 -21.86
N ALA A 345 -4.50 16.99 -22.11
CA ALA A 345 -4.81 15.81 -21.32
C ALA A 345 -3.53 15.07 -20.92
N ALA A 346 -3.60 14.28 -19.85
CA ALA A 346 -2.53 13.36 -19.47
C ALA A 346 -3.07 12.04 -18.92
N ARG A 347 -2.30 10.95 -19.11
CA ARG A 347 -2.46 9.70 -18.37
C ARG A 347 -1.36 9.64 -17.31
N LEU A 348 -1.75 9.70 -16.04
CA LEU A 348 -0.85 9.79 -14.89
C LEU A 348 -0.93 8.52 -14.05
N PRO A 349 0.18 8.07 -13.45
CA PRO A 349 0.13 7.13 -12.33
C PRO A 349 -0.66 7.75 -11.16
N LEU A 350 -1.42 6.92 -10.43
CA LEU A 350 -2.27 7.36 -9.32
C LEU A 350 -1.55 8.27 -8.32
N GLU A 351 -0.32 7.94 -7.92
CA GLU A 351 0.39 8.71 -6.90
C GLU A 351 0.91 10.07 -7.44
N ASP A 352 1.22 10.18 -8.73
CA ASP A 352 1.55 11.47 -9.37
C ASP A 352 0.29 12.36 -9.46
N TYR A 353 -0.85 11.76 -9.80
CA TYR A 353 -2.15 12.43 -9.76
C TYR A 353 -2.46 12.97 -8.35
N VAL A 354 -2.34 12.13 -7.32
CA VAL A 354 -2.61 12.51 -5.92
C VAL A 354 -1.69 13.65 -5.48
N ALA A 355 -0.40 13.58 -5.78
CA ALA A 355 0.54 14.65 -5.44
C ALA A 355 0.15 15.99 -6.11
N ARG A 356 -0.29 15.97 -7.37
CA ARG A 356 -0.77 17.18 -8.07
C ARG A 356 -2.05 17.74 -7.48
N VAL A 357 -2.94 16.89 -6.97
CA VAL A 357 -4.14 17.35 -6.24
C VAL A 357 -3.74 18.01 -4.93
N VAL A 358 -2.79 17.44 -4.18
CA VAL A 358 -2.31 18.03 -2.91
C VAL A 358 -1.76 19.44 -3.11
N ASP A 359 -0.91 19.68 -4.11
CA ASP A 359 -0.39 21.02 -4.40
C ASP A 359 -1.48 21.98 -4.89
N ARG A 360 -2.52 21.45 -5.55
CA ARG A 360 -3.54 22.28 -6.18
C ARG A 360 -4.66 22.69 -5.23
N GLU A 361 -4.99 21.81 -4.29
CA GLU A 361 -6.11 21.93 -3.35
C GLU A 361 -5.66 22.32 -1.93
N GLY A 362 -4.36 22.20 -1.61
CA GLY A 362 -3.81 22.51 -0.29
C GLY A 362 -2.41 23.13 -0.36
N ASP A 363 -1.66 22.97 0.73
CA ASP A 363 -0.26 23.38 0.86
C ASP A 363 0.53 22.21 1.45
N ALA A 364 1.41 21.63 0.64
CA ALA A 364 2.17 20.44 1.01
C ALA A 364 3.19 20.69 2.15
N ARG A 365 3.41 21.94 2.57
CA ARG A 365 4.23 22.28 3.74
C ARG A 365 3.55 21.94 5.07
N GLU A 366 2.22 21.81 5.08
CA GLU A 366 1.46 21.37 6.25
C GLU A 366 1.41 19.83 6.27
N THR A 367 2.50 19.19 6.70
CA THR A 367 2.77 17.76 6.51
C THR A 367 1.61 16.82 6.84
N GLU A 368 1.03 16.90 8.04
CA GLU A 368 -0.07 15.99 8.45
C GLU A 368 -1.37 16.27 7.68
N ALA A 369 -1.67 17.54 7.40
CA ALA A 369 -2.83 17.92 6.59
C ALA A 369 -2.67 17.47 5.13
N ALA A 370 -1.47 17.60 4.56
CA ALA A 370 -1.13 17.15 3.22
C ALA A 370 -1.23 15.62 3.09
N ARG A 371 -0.77 14.86 4.10
CA ARG A 371 -0.96 13.40 4.17
C ARG A 371 -2.45 13.02 4.24
N ALA A 372 -3.24 13.71 5.06
CA ALA A 372 -4.68 13.48 5.13
C ALA A 372 -5.38 13.80 3.79
N LEU A 373 -5.00 14.91 3.15
CA LEU A 373 -5.50 15.30 1.83
C LEU A 373 -5.10 14.28 0.76
N ALA A 374 -3.89 13.72 0.81
CA ALA A 374 -3.47 12.69 -0.13
C ALA A 374 -4.37 11.43 -0.05
N VAL A 375 -4.66 10.95 1.16
CA VAL A 375 -5.60 9.82 1.36
C VAL A 375 -7.01 10.17 0.90
N ALA A 376 -7.51 11.35 1.25
CA ALA A 376 -8.83 11.80 0.83
C ALA A 376 -8.93 11.91 -0.71
N ALA A 377 -7.92 12.47 -1.35
CA ALA A 377 -7.85 12.63 -2.79
C ALA A 377 -7.78 11.29 -3.52
N ARG A 378 -6.96 10.36 -3.02
CA ARG A 378 -6.86 8.99 -3.56
C ARG A 378 -8.19 8.25 -3.43
N SER A 379 -8.84 8.35 -2.27
CA SER A 379 -10.14 7.74 -2.03
C SER A 379 -11.19 8.32 -2.98
N TYR A 380 -11.21 9.64 -3.16
CA TYR A 380 -12.15 10.31 -4.04
C TYR A 380 -12.03 9.83 -5.49
N VAL A 381 -10.83 9.86 -6.09
CA VAL A 381 -10.67 9.47 -7.50
C VAL A 381 -11.00 8.00 -7.72
N LEU A 382 -10.64 7.11 -6.78
CA LEU A 382 -10.97 5.69 -6.88
C LEU A 382 -12.47 5.41 -6.73
N GLN A 383 -13.18 6.22 -5.94
CA GLN A 383 -14.64 6.11 -5.76
C GLN A 383 -15.43 6.75 -6.91
N ASN A 384 -14.95 7.83 -7.53
CA ASN A 384 -15.80 8.68 -8.38
C ASN A 384 -15.37 8.75 -9.85
N ALA A 385 -14.15 8.36 -10.21
CA ALA A 385 -13.70 8.37 -11.59
C ALA A 385 -14.33 7.24 -12.40
N THR A 386 -14.63 7.49 -13.67
CA THR A 386 -15.17 6.51 -14.61
C THR A 386 -14.05 5.70 -15.23
N GLU A 387 -14.20 4.39 -15.42
CA GLU A 387 -13.20 3.57 -16.11
C GLU A 387 -13.40 3.62 -17.63
N THR A 388 -12.42 4.17 -18.36
CA THR A 388 -12.41 4.27 -19.82
C THR A 388 -11.07 3.79 -20.36
N GLU A 389 -11.05 2.82 -21.28
CA GLU A 389 -9.84 2.28 -21.92
C GLU A 389 -8.73 1.81 -20.93
N GLY A 390 -9.15 1.24 -19.80
CA GLY A 390 -8.24 0.79 -18.74
C GLY A 390 -7.54 1.94 -18.00
N CYS A 391 -8.14 3.13 -17.99
CA CYS A 391 -7.73 4.28 -17.20
C CYS A 391 -8.95 4.90 -16.52
N ARG A 392 -8.78 5.46 -15.33
CA ARG A 392 -9.85 6.15 -14.61
C ARG A 392 -9.87 7.61 -15.03
N GLN A 393 -10.92 8.03 -15.73
CA GLN A 393 -11.07 9.39 -16.20
C GLN A 393 -11.68 10.27 -15.11
N ILE A 394 -11.03 11.40 -14.86
CA ILE A 394 -11.53 12.44 -13.97
C ILE A 394 -11.27 13.82 -14.57
N ALA A 395 -12.28 14.67 -14.45
CA ALA A 395 -12.19 16.07 -14.85
C ALA A 395 -11.38 16.89 -13.83
N ASP A 396 -10.53 17.80 -14.32
CA ASP A 396 -10.05 18.93 -13.54
C ASP A 396 -11.20 19.96 -13.36
N ASP A 397 -12.05 19.75 -12.36
CA ASP A 397 -13.18 20.63 -12.00
C ASP A 397 -13.18 20.90 -10.48
N SER A 398 -13.49 22.14 -10.12
CA SER A 398 -13.90 22.58 -8.79
C SER A 398 -15.02 21.76 -8.13
N ARG A 399 -15.87 21.08 -8.91
CA ARG A 399 -16.91 20.18 -8.39
C ARG A 399 -16.38 18.80 -7.99
N THR A 400 -15.22 18.43 -8.49
CA THR A 400 -14.56 17.15 -8.30
C THR A 400 -13.23 17.35 -7.60
N GLN A 401 -12.12 17.29 -8.34
CA GLN A 401 -10.78 17.56 -7.83
C GLN A 401 -10.03 18.42 -8.84
N ARG A 402 -9.41 19.50 -8.38
CA ARG A 402 -8.52 20.29 -9.21
C ARG A 402 -7.15 19.64 -9.24
N VAL A 403 -6.56 19.56 -10.42
CA VAL A 403 -5.29 18.87 -10.64
C VAL A 403 -4.26 19.87 -11.15
N SER A 404 -3.09 19.95 -10.51
CA SER A 404 -2.01 20.79 -11.01
C SER A 404 -1.50 20.28 -12.38
N PRO A 405 -1.45 21.14 -13.42
CA PRO A 405 -0.83 20.80 -14.69
C PRO A 405 0.71 20.78 -14.58
N ASN A 406 1.30 21.38 -13.55
CA ASN A 406 2.74 21.39 -13.32
C ASN A 406 3.19 20.13 -12.56
N PRO A 407 4.45 19.67 -12.73
CA PRO A 407 5.01 18.62 -11.89
C PRO A 407 4.76 18.92 -10.41
N PRO A 408 4.42 17.91 -9.58
CA PRO A 408 4.18 18.14 -8.17
C PRO A 408 5.45 18.64 -7.46
N SER A 409 5.29 19.33 -6.34
CA SER A 409 6.37 19.72 -5.44
C SER A 409 6.99 18.48 -4.77
N ALA A 410 8.20 18.64 -4.24
CA ALA A 410 8.84 17.56 -3.48
C ALA A 410 8.02 17.17 -2.24
N SER A 411 7.45 18.15 -1.54
CA SER A 411 6.61 17.91 -0.36
C SER A 411 5.30 17.19 -0.71
N ALA A 412 4.66 17.51 -1.82
CA ALA A 412 3.44 16.81 -2.24
C ALA A 412 3.72 15.37 -2.66
N ARG A 413 4.83 15.14 -3.38
CA ARG A 413 5.30 13.77 -3.67
C ARG A 413 5.57 12.99 -2.38
N ALA A 414 6.21 13.60 -1.39
CA ALA A 414 6.47 12.97 -0.11
C ALA A 414 5.17 12.63 0.64
N ALA A 415 4.16 13.51 0.64
CA ALA A 415 2.87 13.23 1.26
C ALA A 415 2.10 12.09 0.57
N ALA A 416 2.11 12.07 -0.78
CA ALA A 416 1.50 11.00 -1.56
C ALA A 416 2.21 9.66 -1.30
N ALA A 417 3.55 9.61 -1.42
CA ALA A 417 4.36 8.43 -1.20
C ALA A 417 4.26 7.90 0.25
N PHE A 418 4.26 8.80 1.24
CA PHE A 418 4.10 8.41 2.64
C PHE A 418 2.75 7.71 2.90
N THR A 419 1.71 8.08 2.15
CA THR A 419 0.36 7.51 2.29
C THR A 419 0.00 6.53 1.17
N GLU A 420 0.99 6.02 0.43
CA GLU A 420 0.80 5.20 -0.77
C GLU A 420 -0.19 4.05 -0.52
N GLY A 421 -1.20 3.99 -1.39
CA GLY A 421 -2.23 2.96 -1.36
C GLY A 421 -3.17 2.99 -0.14
N LEU A 422 -3.10 3.99 0.74
CA LEU A 422 -4.08 4.14 1.81
C LEU A 422 -5.32 4.86 1.28
N VAL A 423 -6.50 4.32 1.61
CA VAL A 423 -7.81 4.86 1.23
C VAL A 423 -8.77 4.83 2.42
N ILE A 424 -9.85 5.58 2.33
CA ILE A 424 -11.01 5.47 3.21
C ILE A 424 -12.00 4.49 2.58
N ASP A 425 -12.24 3.38 3.27
CA ASP A 425 -13.24 2.38 2.91
C ASP A 425 -14.49 2.53 3.77
N GLY A 426 -15.65 2.17 3.24
CA GLY A 426 -16.95 2.19 3.95
C GLY A 426 -17.65 3.55 4.03
N GLN A 427 -17.08 4.63 3.48
CA GLN A 427 -17.71 5.95 3.45
C GLN A 427 -17.33 6.75 2.19
N ALA A 428 -18.29 7.50 1.64
CA ALA A 428 -18.02 8.49 0.59
C ALA A 428 -17.11 9.59 1.11
N VAL A 429 -16.05 9.89 0.35
CA VAL A 429 -15.08 10.92 0.71
C VAL A 429 -15.36 12.22 -0.04
N ARG A 430 -15.32 13.34 0.67
CA ARG A 430 -15.27 14.71 0.13
C ARG A 430 -14.34 15.56 1.01
N TYR A 431 -13.90 16.69 0.49
CA TYR A 431 -13.18 17.70 1.26
C TYR A 431 -13.56 19.10 0.79
N HIS A 432 -13.36 20.09 1.65
CA HIS A 432 -13.62 21.51 1.39
C HIS A 432 -12.52 22.37 2.01
N SER A 433 -12.41 23.64 1.60
CA SER A 433 -11.40 24.56 2.13
C SER A 433 -11.52 24.78 3.64
N ASP A 434 -12.74 24.94 4.14
CA ASP A 434 -13.07 25.42 5.49
C ASP A 434 -14.27 24.69 6.12
N GLN A 435 -15.25 24.28 5.32
CA GLN A 435 -16.44 23.55 5.78
C GLN A 435 -16.13 22.12 6.18
N ALA A 436 -16.60 21.71 7.36
CA ALA A 436 -16.54 20.35 7.85
C ALA A 436 -17.94 19.80 8.11
N SER A 437 -18.16 18.56 7.73
CA SER A 437 -19.34 17.77 8.09
C SER A 437 -18.98 16.28 8.03
N PRO A 438 -19.79 15.36 8.59
CA PRO A 438 -19.49 13.93 8.48
C PRO A 438 -19.33 13.49 7.01
N GLY A 439 -18.13 13.03 6.62
CA GLY A 439 -17.82 12.69 5.23
C GLY A 439 -17.17 13.82 4.41
N VAL A 440 -16.96 15.00 5.02
CA VAL A 440 -16.32 16.16 4.40
C VAL A 440 -15.18 16.66 5.30
N MET A 441 -13.94 16.46 4.87
CA MET A 441 -12.76 17.01 5.57
C MET A 441 -12.58 18.50 5.25
N SER A 442 -12.46 19.34 6.28
CA SER A 442 -12.02 20.74 6.14
C SER A 442 -10.50 20.82 6.05
N TRP A 443 -9.97 21.45 5.00
CA TRP A 443 -8.52 21.69 4.87
C TRP A 443 -7.98 22.56 6.02
N GLN A 444 -8.62 23.68 6.32
CA GLN A 444 -8.22 24.54 7.44
C GLN A 444 -8.30 23.81 8.78
N GLY A 445 -9.32 22.97 8.97
CA GLY A 445 -9.44 22.10 10.16
C GLY A 445 -8.29 21.09 10.25
N ALA A 446 -7.92 20.45 9.14
CA ALA A 446 -6.80 19.52 9.07
C ALA A 446 -5.46 20.22 9.40
N VAL A 447 -5.25 21.43 8.88
CA VAL A 447 -4.06 22.24 9.21
C VAL A 447 -4.01 22.57 10.70
N ALA A 448 -5.12 23.03 11.28
CA ALA A 448 -5.19 23.34 12.71
C ALA A 448 -4.90 22.11 13.58
N ALA A 449 -5.48 20.95 13.24
CA ALA A 449 -5.24 19.69 13.93
C ALA A 449 -3.78 19.22 13.81
N GLY A 450 -3.20 19.28 12.61
CA GLY A 450 -1.80 18.92 12.38
C GLY A 450 -0.83 19.80 13.17
N ARG A 451 -1.07 21.12 13.23
CA ARG A 451 -0.28 22.06 14.05
C ARG A 451 -0.42 21.84 15.55
N GLN A 452 -1.51 21.20 15.99
CA GLN A 452 -1.69 20.73 17.37
C GLN A 452 -1.05 19.35 17.62
N GLY A 453 -0.32 18.79 16.64
CA GLY A 453 0.36 17.52 16.74
C GLY A 453 -0.52 16.29 16.45
N GLN A 454 -1.72 16.47 15.89
CA GLN A 454 -2.53 15.32 15.49
C GLN A 454 -1.96 14.66 14.23
N PRO A 455 -1.76 13.33 14.23
CA PRO A 455 -1.33 12.61 13.04
C PRO A 455 -2.46 12.56 12.00
N PHE A 456 -2.10 12.41 10.73
CA PHE A 456 -3.03 12.37 9.60
C PHE A 456 -4.14 11.34 9.78
N ALA A 457 -3.86 10.18 10.37
CA ALA A 457 -4.85 9.15 10.64
C ALA A 457 -5.95 9.62 11.62
N ALA A 458 -5.60 10.42 12.63
CA ALA A 458 -6.57 11.01 13.56
C ALA A 458 -7.43 12.09 12.88
N ILE A 459 -6.81 12.91 12.01
CA ILE A 459 -7.52 13.90 11.18
C ILE A 459 -8.56 13.19 10.30
N LEU A 460 -8.16 12.12 9.61
CA LEU A 460 -9.03 11.32 8.75
C LEU A 460 -10.18 10.68 9.54
N ARG A 461 -9.90 10.09 10.70
CA ARG A 461 -10.93 9.46 11.54
C ARG A 461 -11.98 10.45 12.02
N THR A 462 -11.56 11.68 12.29
CA THR A 462 -12.48 12.77 12.67
C THR A 462 -13.35 13.20 11.48
N ALA A 463 -12.77 13.32 10.29
CA ALA A 463 -13.50 13.74 9.08
C ALA A 463 -14.43 12.65 8.51
N TYR A 464 -14.03 11.37 8.63
CA TYR A 464 -14.71 10.23 8.05
C TYR A 464 -15.08 9.18 9.12
N PRO A 465 -15.96 9.52 10.08
CA PRO A 465 -16.21 8.68 11.26
C PRO A 465 -16.95 7.37 10.97
N ARG A 466 -17.51 7.20 9.76
CA ARG A 466 -18.15 5.94 9.32
C ARG A 466 -17.24 5.12 8.39
N GLY A 467 -16.12 5.70 7.99
CA GLY A 467 -15.11 5.04 7.17
C GLY A 467 -14.00 4.45 8.01
N SER A 468 -13.18 3.61 7.38
CA SER A 468 -11.96 3.06 7.95
C SER A 468 -10.78 3.32 7.03
N LEU A 469 -9.63 3.67 7.62
CA LEU A 469 -8.39 3.77 6.86
C LEU A 469 -7.92 2.35 6.53
N SER A 470 -7.86 2.05 5.23
CA SER A 470 -7.65 0.69 4.73
C SER A 470 -6.67 0.67 3.55
N PRO A 471 -5.97 -0.45 3.33
CA PRO A 471 -5.25 -0.71 2.07
C PRO A 471 -6.19 -0.69 0.87
N PHE A 472 -5.81 -0.01 -0.21
CA PHE A 472 -6.49 -0.13 -1.50
C PHE A 472 -6.25 -1.52 -2.08
N ARG A 473 -7.32 -2.16 -2.58
CA ARG A 473 -7.28 -3.50 -3.17
C ARG A 473 -8.04 -3.53 -4.48
N ALA A 474 -7.33 -3.33 -5.59
CA ALA A 474 -7.90 -3.38 -6.94
C ALA A 474 -8.63 -4.69 -7.29
N GLU A 475 -8.30 -5.80 -6.60
CA GLU A 475 -8.93 -7.12 -6.78
C GLU A 475 -10.07 -7.40 -5.79
N ALA A 476 -10.08 -6.76 -4.62
CA ALA A 476 -11.19 -6.87 -3.66
C ALA A 476 -12.43 -6.11 -4.14
N ASP A 477 -12.29 -5.28 -5.17
CA ASP A 477 -13.36 -4.58 -5.90
C ASP A 477 -14.26 -5.51 -6.73
N CYS A 478 -14.22 -6.82 -6.50
CA CYS A 478 -15.21 -7.73 -7.03
C CYS A 478 -15.66 -8.79 -6.02
N THR A 479 -16.59 -8.41 -5.14
CA THR A 479 -17.52 -9.37 -4.55
C THR A 479 -18.46 -9.86 -5.66
N PRO A 480 -18.39 -11.14 -6.07
CA PRO A 480 -19.21 -11.62 -7.18
C PRO A 480 -20.70 -11.50 -6.88
N LEU A 481 -21.48 -11.08 -7.88
CA LEU A 481 -22.94 -11.12 -7.89
C LEU A 481 -23.41 -12.23 -8.85
N PRO A 482 -23.34 -13.51 -8.45
CA PRO A 482 -23.59 -14.64 -9.36
C PRO A 482 -24.99 -14.61 -9.96
N LEU A 483 -26.00 -14.18 -9.19
CA LEU A 483 -27.37 -14.05 -9.68
C LEU A 483 -27.52 -12.94 -10.74
N ALA A 484 -26.84 -11.81 -10.56
CA ALA A 484 -26.84 -10.72 -11.53
C ALA A 484 -26.13 -11.15 -12.83
N GLN A 485 -25.00 -11.84 -12.70
CA GLN A 485 -24.26 -12.39 -13.85
C GLN A 485 -25.09 -13.41 -14.61
N GLN A 486 -25.74 -14.35 -13.91
CA GLN A 486 -26.63 -15.33 -14.54
C GLN A 486 -27.80 -14.65 -15.25
N TRP A 487 -28.47 -13.71 -14.58
CA TRP A 487 -29.55 -12.93 -15.16
C TRP A 487 -29.10 -12.20 -16.43
N LEU A 488 -27.92 -11.56 -16.40
CA LEU A 488 -27.36 -10.88 -17.55
C LEU A 488 -27.10 -11.86 -18.70
N ALA A 489 -26.48 -13.01 -18.44
CA ALA A 489 -26.19 -14.03 -19.45
C ALA A 489 -27.47 -14.60 -20.10
N GLU A 490 -28.55 -14.78 -19.33
CA GLU A 490 -29.86 -15.17 -19.87
C GLU A 490 -30.45 -14.08 -20.77
N ARG A 491 -30.39 -12.82 -20.33
CA ARG A 491 -30.92 -11.68 -21.08
C ARG A 491 -30.16 -11.38 -22.35
N GLN A 492 -28.83 -11.49 -22.33
CA GLN A 492 -27.98 -11.33 -23.51
C GLN A 492 -28.42 -12.21 -24.67
N ARG A 493 -28.85 -13.46 -24.39
CA ARG A 493 -29.37 -14.37 -25.44
C ARG A 493 -30.61 -13.82 -26.13
N ARG A 494 -31.50 -13.16 -25.38
CA ARG A 494 -32.71 -12.52 -25.90
C ARG A 494 -32.40 -11.23 -26.67
N TRP A 495 -31.55 -10.38 -26.11
CA TRP A 495 -31.15 -9.12 -26.74
C TRP A 495 -30.29 -9.33 -27.98
N ARG A 496 -29.60 -10.47 -28.12
CA ARG A 496 -28.72 -10.78 -29.25
C ARG A 496 -29.39 -10.58 -30.61
N ARG A 497 -30.70 -10.82 -30.71
CA ARG A 497 -31.46 -10.56 -31.95
C ARG A 497 -31.58 -9.07 -32.27
N VAL A 498 -31.84 -8.25 -31.26
CA VAL A 498 -31.97 -6.79 -31.39
C VAL A 498 -30.59 -6.18 -31.63
N LEU A 499 -29.61 -6.52 -30.80
CA LEU A 499 -28.27 -5.95 -30.84
C LEU A 499 -27.48 -6.30 -32.11
N ARG A 500 -27.72 -7.45 -32.75
CA ARG A 500 -27.10 -7.79 -34.04
C ARG A 500 -27.49 -6.86 -35.19
N ALA A 501 -28.59 -6.12 -35.06
CA ALA A 501 -28.98 -5.13 -36.04
C ALA A 501 -28.22 -3.80 -35.86
N GLU A 502 -27.59 -3.58 -34.70
CA GLU A 502 -26.83 -2.38 -34.40
C GLU A 502 -25.39 -2.48 -34.90
N ALA A 503 -24.88 -1.39 -35.48
CA ALA A 503 -23.53 -1.33 -36.00
C ALA A 503 -22.49 -1.43 -34.87
N GLY A 504 -21.49 -2.28 -35.06
CA GLY A 504 -20.38 -2.43 -34.11
C GLY A 504 -20.67 -3.32 -32.90
N PHE A 505 -21.85 -3.95 -32.82
CA PHE A 505 -22.14 -4.90 -31.76
C PHE A 505 -21.21 -6.13 -31.85
N GLN A 506 -20.53 -6.42 -30.74
CA GLN A 506 -19.81 -7.65 -30.52
C GLN A 506 -20.35 -8.36 -29.26
N PRO A 507 -20.63 -9.68 -29.33
CA PRO A 507 -21.01 -10.43 -28.15
C PRO A 507 -19.85 -10.49 -27.15
N VAL A 508 -20.13 -10.14 -25.90
CA VAL A 508 -19.18 -10.30 -24.79
C VAL A 508 -19.12 -11.78 -24.41
N ASP A 509 -17.93 -12.27 -24.08
CA ASP A 509 -17.71 -13.68 -23.76
C ASP A 509 -18.24 -14.08 -22.36
N ASP A 510 -18.30 -15.39 -22.12
CA ASP A 510 -18.82 -15.97 -20.89
C ASP A 510 -17.88 -15.78 -19.68
N THR A 511 -16.69 -15.18 -19.88
CA THR A 511 -15.77 -14.83 -18.78
C THR A 511 -16.17 -13.54 -18.06
N LEU A 512 -17.17 -12.82 -18.60
CA LEU A 512 -17.76 -11.63 -17.99
C LEU A 512 -18.18 -11.88 -16.54
N ARG A 513 -17.62 -11.09 -15.62
CA ARG A 513 -17.99 -11.10 -14.20
C ARG A 513 -18.86 -9.91 -13.85
N VAL A 514 -19.89 -10.14 -13.03
CA VAL A 514 -20.66 -9.04 -12.42
C VAL A 514 -20.34 -8.98 -10.94
N CYS A 515 -20.05 -7.77 -10.46
CA CYS A 515 -19.49 -7.54 -9.15
C CYS A 515 -20.26 -6.46 -8.40
N GLN A 516 -20.36 -6.61 -7.08
CA GLN A 516 -20.96 -5.60 -6.22
C GLN A 516 -20.02 -4.40 -6.08
N LEU A 517 -20.55 -3.22 -6.34
CA LEU A 517 -19.90 -1.94 -6.09
C LEU A 517 -20.42 -1.36 -4.78
N VAL A 518 -19.59 -1.30 -3.74
CA VAL A 518 -20.01 -0.74 -2.44
C VAL A 518 -20.23 0.77 -2.55
N MET A 519 -19.33 1.47 -3.24
CA MET A 519 -19.32 2.93 -3.38
C MET A 519 -18.88 3.33 -4.78
N GLY A 520 -19.41 4.45 -5.27
CA GLY A 520 -19.03 5.02 -6.57
C GLY A 520 -20.07 4.86 -7.67
N VAL A 521 -19.66 5.15 -8.91
CA VAL A 521 -20.50 4.99 -10.10
C VAL A 521 -20.35 3.58 -10.68
N PRO A 522 -21.47 2.93 -11.08
CA PRO A 522 -21.39 1.74 -11.92
C PRO A 522 -20.46 1.96 -13.11
N HIS A 523 -19.69 0.94 -13.46
CA HIS A 523 -18.76 1.00 -14.58
C HIS A 523 -18.40 -0.41 -15.07
N SER A 524 -17.88 -0.49 -16.28
CA SER A 524 -17.36 -1.70 -16.90
C SER A 524 -15.86 -1.61 -17.19
N ASP A 525 -15.12 -2.64 -16.79
CA ASP A 525 -13.72 -2.83 -17.12
C ASP A 525 -13.62 -3.66 -18.41
N GLN A 526 -13.35 -2.98 -19.53
CA GLN A 526 -13.25 -3.62 -20.85
C GLN A 526 -12.11 -4.63 -20.97
N ARG A 527 -11.02 -4.46 -20.19
CA ARG A 527 -9.84 -5.34 -20.27
C ARG A 527 -10.05 -6.61 -19.45
N ARG A 528 -10.68 -6.49 -18.28
CA ARG A 528 -10.94 -7.62 -17.38
C ARG A 528 -12.29 -8.27 -17.60
N LEU A 529 -13.15 -7.68 -18.44
CA LEU A 529 -14.53 -8.09 -18.64
C LEU A 529 -15.26 -8.19 -17.30
N VAL A 530 -15.30 -7.07 -16.59
CA VAL A 530 -15.96 -6.96 -15.29
C VAL A 530 -16.96 -5.82 -15.34
N ILE A 531 -18.21 -6.06 -14.93
CA ILE A 531 -19.19 -5.01 -14.66
C ILE A 531 -19.33 -4.85 -13.15
N ARG A 532 -19.28 -3.60 -12.68
CA ARG A 532 -19.51 -3.26 -11.28
C ARG A 532 -20.78 -2.45 -11.14
N VAL A 533 -21.69 -2.92 -10.29
CA VAL A 533 -22.99 -2.28 -10.04
C VAL A 533 -23.29 -2.23 -8.55
N ARG A 534 -23.92 -1.15 -8.08
CA ARG A 534 -24.27 -0.98 -6.66
C ARG A 534 -25.34 -1.96 -6.21
N GLU A 535 -26.36 -2.08 -7.05
CA GLU A 535 -27.49 -2.97 -6.88
C GLU A 535 -28.03 -3.34 -8.27
N TRP A 536 -28.81 -4.42 -8.36
CA TRP A 536 -29.40 -4.90 -9.62
C TRP A 536 -30.85 -5.40 -9.44
N HIS A 537 -31.41 -5.25 -8.24
CA HIS A 537 -32.73 -5.78 -7.93
C HIS A 537 -33.82 -4.86 -8.44
N SER A 538 -33.60 -3.54 -8.38
CA SER A 538 -34.53 -2.54 -8.90
C SER A 538 -34.48 -2.46 -10.44
N ARG A 539 -35.49 -1.82 -11.06
CA ARG A 539 -35.44 -1.55 -12.50
C ARG A 539 -34.25 -0.65 -12.86
N GLU A 540 -33.96 0.36 -12.05
CA GLU A 540 -32.84 1.29 -12.27
C GLU A 540 -31.49 0.56 -12.17
N GLY A 541 -31.33 -0.33 -11.20
CA GLY A 541 -30.14 -1.18 -11.06
C GLY A 541 -29.96 -2.13 -12.25
N ARG A 542 -31.05 -2.68 -12.80
CA ARG A 542 -31.00 -3.49 -14.03
C ARG A 542 -30.64 -2.64 -15.25
N VAL A 543 -31.21 -1.46 -15.39
CA VAL A 543 -30.83 -0.51 -16.46
C VAL A 543 -29.35 -0.19 -16.36
N SER A 544 -28.84 0.09 -15.16
CA SER A 544 -27.40 0.33 -14.94
C SER A 544 -26.56 -0.88 -15.35
N LEU A 545 -26.97 -2.11 -14.98
CA LEU A 545 -26.28 -3.34 -15.38
C LEU A 545 -26.26 -3.53 -16.91
N ILE A 546 -27.36 -3.18 -17.58
CA ILE A 546 -27.47 -3.25 -19.04
C ILE A 546 -26.58 -2.18 -19.69
N HIS A 547 -26.64 -0.95 -19.19
CA HIS A 547 -25.84 0.18 -19.64
C HIS A 547 -24.35 -0.20 -19.66
N GLU A 548 -23.85 -0.73 -18.54
CA GLU A 548 -22.46 -1.19 -18.46
C GLU A 548 -22.14 -2.37 -19.38
N TYR A 549 -23.08 -3.29 -19.58
CA TYR A 549 -22.90 -4.37 -20.56
C TYR A 549 -22.79 -3.83 -21.99
N LEU A 550 -23.54 -2.80 -22.34
CA LEU A 550 -23.53 -2.23 -23.69
C LEU A 550 -22.19 -1.52 -23.98
N HIS A 551 -21.57 -0.87 -23.00
CA HIS A 551 -20.20 -0.35 -23.15
C HIS A 551 -19.19 -1.46 -23.50
N LEU A 552 -19.34 -2.65 -22.93
CA LEU A 552 -18.52 -3.82 -23.29
C LEU A 552 -18.87 -4.35 -24.69
N ALA A 553 -20.17 -4.43 -25.01
CA ALA A 553 -20.64 -4.99 -26.26
C ALA A 553 -20.32 -4.12 -27.49
N PHE A 554 -20.14 -2.81 -27.30
CA PHE A 554 -19.76 -1.86 -28.35
C PHE A 554 -18.33 -1.32 -28.17
N ARG A 555 -17.48 -1.99 -27.37
CA ARG A 555 -16.14 -1.50 -26.98
C ARG A 555 -15.22 -1.11 -28.15
N ASP A 556 -15.39 -1.75 -29.31
CA ASP A 556 -14.57 -1.51 -30.51
C ASP A 556 -15.27 -0.58 -31.53
N HIS A 557 -16.32 0.12 -31.12
CA HIS A 557 -17.12 1.01 -31.97
C HIS A 557 -17.37 2.36 -31.26
N PRO A 558 -17.47 3.50 -31.98
CA PRO A 558 -17.76 4.80 -31.38
C PRO A 558 -19.03 4.85 -30.51
N HIS A 559 -20.02 4.00 -30.80
CA HIS A 559 -21.22 3.86 -29.97
C HIS A 559 -20.93 3.40 -28.55
N GLY A 560 -19.84 2.66 -28.31
CA GLY A 560 -19.42 2.28 -26.96
C GLY A 560 -18.99 3.46 -26.09
N GLN A 561 -18.82 4.65 -26.67
CA GLN A 561 -18.49 5.90 -25.96
C GLN A 561 -19.63 6.95 -26.07
N ASP A 562 -20.74 6.59 -26.71
CA ASP A 562 -21.90 7.47 -26.86
C ASP A 562 -22.92 7.17 -25.75
N GLU A 563 -22.77 7.87 -24.63
CA GLU A 563 -23.63 7.74 -23.45
C GLU A 563 -25.12 7.89 -23.78
N ILE A 564 -25.49 8.73 -24.75
CA ILE A 564 -26.90 8.96 -25.12
C ILE A 564 -27.45 7.73 -25.85
N PHE A 565 -26.66 7.14 -26.75
CA PHE A 565 -27.00 5.90 -27.44
C PHE A 565 -27.10 4.74 -26.45
N ILE A 566 -26.07 4.56 -25.61
CA ILE A 566 -25.98 3.46 -24.64
C ILE A 566 -27.13 3.51 -23.65
N GLU A 567 -27.40 4.68 -23.06
CA GLU A 567 -28.47 4.87 -22.09
C GLU A 567 -29.84 4.53 -22.70
N ARG A 568 -30.17 5.12 -23.85
CA ARG A 568 -31.44 4.87 -24.54
C ARG A 568 -31.65 3.39 -24.86
N LEU A 569 -30.61 2.73 -25.37
CA LEU A 569 -30.66 1.31 -25.69
C LEU A 569 -30.80 0.47 -24.41
N ALA A 570 -30.13 0.85 -23.32
CA ALA A 570 -30.26 0.19 -22.03
C ALA A 570 -31.70 0.23 -21.49
N GLN A 571 -32.37 1.39 -21.57
CA GLN A 571 -33.78 1.49 -21.22
C GLN A 571 -34.66 0.59 -22.08
N GLN A 572 -34.48 0.62 -23.40
CA GLN A 572 -35.27 -0.19 -24.32
C GLN A 572 -35.13 -1.69 -24.02
N LEU A 573 -33.91 -2.14 -23.74
CA LEU A 573 -33.63 -3.54 -23.42
C LEU A 573 -34.16 -3.96 -22.04
N ALA A 574 -34.17 -3.04 -21.07
CA ALA A 574 -34.70 -3.30 -19.73
C ALA A 574 -36.19 -3.65 -19.74
N ASP A 575 -36.93 -3.07 -20.68
CA ASP A 575 -38.37 -3.28 -20.84
C ASP A 575 -38.71 -4.42 -21.82
N SER A 576 -37.70 -5.10 -22.38
CA SER A 576 -37.86 -6.11 -23.45
C SER A 576 -38.04 -7.56 -23.01
#